data_AF-A0A353KX68-F1
#
_entry.id   AF-A0A353KX68-F1
#
_cell.length_a   1.000
_cell.length_b   1.000
_cell.length_c   1.000
_cell.angle_alpha   90.00
_cell.angle_beta   90.00
_cell.angle_gamma   90.00
#
_symmetry.space_group_name_H-M   'P 1'
#
loop_
_entity.id
_entity.type
_entity.pdbx_description
1 polymer ?
#
loop_
_entity_poly.entity_id
_entity_poly.type
_entity_poly.pdbx_seq_one_letter_code
_entity_poly.pdbx_strand_id
1 'polypeptide(L)'
;MKTNTKPLILITNDDGINAKGINSLIEAAKDFGEIVVVAPEQAQSAMSHAITIKNPLFYQKVSGPIKNIQYFKTNGTPADCVKLAFNQIMERKPDLVLSGINHGTNSSISVIYSGTMAAAIEACIFGVDAIGFSLLDFDKDADFTAAKEICKRIIANTIEHKLEKGVCLNVNIPTIKLDKIKGIRVSRQASGLWQEVFDKRIDPNGREYFWLTGDFVIHEPEAEDTDEWALNNNFVSLVPVQVDMTAHKAISYLKKWEL
;
A
#
# COMPACT_ATOMS: atom_id res chain seq x y z
N MET A 1 -9.74 -21.41 21.48
CA MET A 1 -8.79 -20.88 22.48
C MET A 1 -8.01 -19.76 21.81
N LYS A 2 -8.21 -18.49 22.17
CA LYS A 2 -7.33 -17.40 21.72
C LYS A 2 -5.98 -17.64 22.41
N THR A 3 -4.95 -17.96 21.64
CA THR A 3 -3.58 -18.01 22.18
C THR A 3 -3.26 -16.63 22.76
N ASN A 4 -2.76 -16.60 23.99
CA ASN A 4 -2.53 -15.41 24.79
C ASN A 4 -1.30 -14.59 24.31
N THR A 5 -1.00 -14.67 23.01
CA THR A 5 0.16 -14.08 22.36
C THR A 5 -0.25 -12.78 21.72
N LYS A 6 0.53 -11.71 21.95
CA LYS A 6 0.32 -10.43 21.26
C LYS A 6 0.29 -10.65 19.73
N PRO A 7 -0.57 -9.93 18.97
CA PRO A 7 -0.57 -9.99 17.51
C PRO A 7 0.84 -9.73 16.96
N LEU A 8 1.26 -10.47 15.93
CA LEU A 8 2.47 -10.17 15.17
C LEU A 8 2.12 -9.38 13.93
N ILE A 9 2.78 -8.24 13.76
CA ILE A 9 2.52 -7.29 12.70
C ILE A 9 3.79 -7.18 11.85
N LEU A 10 3.65 -7.48 10.56
CA LEU A 10 4.68 -7.16 9.58
C LEU A 10 4.44 -5.74 9.06
N ILE A 11 5.48 -4.92 9.01
CA ILE A 11 5.44 -3.59 8.41
C ILE A 11 6.44 -3.51 7.25
N THR A 12 5.98 -2.98 6.12
CA THR A 12 6.78 -2.78 4.89
C THR A 12 6.34 -1.49 4.18
N ASN A 13 6.97 -1.16 3.06
CA ASN A 13 6.60 -0.04 2.17
C ASN A 13 7.30 -0.19 0.80
N ASP A 14 7.10 0.78 -0.07
CA ASP A 14 7.85 0.98 -1.32
C ASP A 14 8.82 2.18 -1.29
N ASP A 15 8.71 3.11 -0.35
CA ASP A 15 9.68 4.23 -0.21
C ASP A 15 11.04 3.82 0.39
N GLY A 16 11.12 2.61 0.93
CA GLY A 16 12.31 2.03 1.55
C GLY A 16 12.38 2.20 3.08
N ILE A 17 13.28 1.42 3.69
CA ILE A 17 13.34 1.23 5.15
C ILE A 17 13.63 2.49 5.97
N ASN A 18 14.25 3.50 5.35
CA ASN A 18 14.64 4.74 6.02
C ASN A 18 13.58 5.86 5.86
N ALA A 19 12.47 5.61 5.16
CA ALA A 19 11.47 6.62 4.87
C ALA A 19 10.74 7.10 6.14
N LYS A 20 10.29 8.37 6.13
CA LYS A 20 9.54 8.95 7.25
C LYS A 20 8.16 8.30 7.40
N GLY A 21 7.54 7.91 6.27
CA GLY A 21 6.25 7.23 6.22
C GLY A 21 6.22 5.89 6.96
N ILE A 22 7.19 5.00 6.73
CA ILE A 22 7.25 3.70 7.43
C ILE A 22 7.53 3.86 8.92
N ASN A 23 8.38 4.82 9.31
CA ASN A 23 8.60 5.14 10.72
C ASN A 23 7.32 5.62 11.41
N SER A 24 6.53 6.46 10.72
CA SER A 24 5.23 6.93 11.22
C SER A 24 4.22 5.79 11.36
N LEU A 25 4.23 4.82 10.43
CA LEU A 25 3.38 3.63 10.51
C LEU A 25 3.77 2.74 11.70
N ILE A 26 5.07 2.53 11.93
CA ILE A 26 5.57 1.78 13.08
C ILE A 26 5.12 2.45 14.39
N GLU A 27 5.24 3.78 14.48
CA GLU A 27 4.75 4.53 15.65
C GLU A 27 3.24 4.37 15.88
N ALA A 28 2.44 4.31 14.81
CA ALA A 28 1.00 4.09 14.90
C ALA A 28 0.67 2.65 15.32
N ALA A 29 1.51 1.67 14.93
CA ALA A 29 1.24 0.24 15.11
C ALA A 29 1.82 -0.35 16.41
N LYS A 30 2.84 0.28 17.02
CA LYS A 30 3.65 -0.32 18.12
C LYS A 30 2.87 -0.78 19.36
N ASP A 31 1.71 -0.19 19.61
CA ASP A 31 0.89 -0.52 20.78
C ASP A 31 -0.09 -1.68 20.51
N PHE A 32 -0.19 -2.15 19.26
CA PHE A 32 -1.11 -3.23 18.85
C PHE A 32 -0.49 -4.62 18.86
N GLY A 33 0.83 -4.74 18.84
CA GLY A 33 1.47 -6.05 18.66
C GLY A 33 2.99 -6.03 18.67
N GLU A 34 3.56 -7.23 18.51
CA GLU A 34 4.97 -7.42 18.17
C GLU A 34 5.19 -6.99 16.71
N ILE A 35 6.24 -6.21 16.44
CA ILE A 35 6.51 -5.68 15.09
C ILE A 35 7.80 -6.28 14.53
N VAL A 36 7.71 -6.70 13.28
CA VAL A 36 8.86 -6.96 12.41
C VAL A 36 8.76 -6.04 11.21
N VAL A 37 9.86 -5.36 10.86
CA VAL A 37 9.93 -4.47 9.70
C VAL A 37 10.79 -5.14 8.63
N VAL A 38 10.23 -5.34 7.45
CA VAL A 38 10.97 -5.84 6.28
C VAL A 38 10.65 -4.93 5.11
N ALA A 39 11.62 -4.16 4.62
CA ALA A 39 11.39 -3.15 3.60
C ALA A 39 12.54 -3.10 2.57
N PRO A 40 12.31 -2.54 1.38
CA PRO A 40 13.37 -2.32 0.41
C PRO A 40 14.47 -1.41 0.96
N GLU A 41 15.71 -1.62 0.52
CA GLU A 41 16.84 -0.73 0.85
C GLU A 41 16.70 0.64 0.19
N GLN A 42 16.15 0.67 -1.02
CA GLN A 42 15.95 1.88 -1.84
C GLN A 42 14.48 1.98 -2.26
N ALA A 43 14.05 3.18 -2.64
CA ALA A 43 12.70 3.39 -3.14
C ALA A 43 12.42 2.52 -4.39
N GLN A 44 11.23 1.93 -4.42
CA GLN A 44 10.73 1.00 -5.45
C GLN A 44 9.37 1.50 -6.00
N SER A 45 9.26 2.81 -6.25
CA SER A 45 8.04 3.43 -6.76
C SER A 45 7.66 2.87 -8.14
N ALA A 46 6.35 2.76 -8.40
CA ALA A 46 5.78 2.28 -9.67
C ALA A 46 6.21 0.85 -10.10
N MET A 47 6.68 0.02 -9.16
CA MET A 47 7.06 -1.37 -9.44
C MET A 47 5.87 -2.32 -9.55
N SER A 48 4.64 -1.85 -9.35
CA SER A 48 3.44 -2.70 -9.34
C SER A 48 3.67 -3.91 -8.42
N HIS A 49 3.15 -5.07 -8.81
CA HIS A 49 3.32 -6.35 -8.13
C HIS A 49 4.51 -7.15 -8.68
N ALA A 50 5.60 -6.47 -9.05
CA ALA A 50 6.82 -7.13 -9.51
C ALA A 50 7.43 -8.01 -8.42
N ILE A 51 8.06 -9.11 -8.84
CA ILE A 51 8.82 -10.02 -7.97
C ILE A 51 10.18 -10.34 -8.60
N THR A 52 11.16 -10.59 -7.74
CA THR A 52 12.53 -10.86 -8.19
C THR A 52 12.74 -12.36 -8.39
N ILE A 53 12.88 -12.78 -9.65
CA ILE A 53 13.10 -14.20 -10.02
C ILE A 53 14.51 -14.43 -10.58
N LYS A 54 15.00 -13.49 -11.40
CA LYS A 54 16.23 -13.68 -12.19
C LYS A 54 17.52 -13.42 -11.41
N ASN A 55 17.45 -12.62 -10.34
CA ASN A 55 18.59 -12.24 -9.53
C ASN A 55 18.42 -12.79 -8.11
N PRO A 56 19.52 -13.09 -7.39
CA PRO A 56 19.43 -13.47 -5.99
C PRO A 56 18.81 -12.36 -5.13
N LEU A 57 17.92 -12.76 -4.22
CA LEU A 57 17.38 -11.90 -3.17
C LEU A 57 18.24 -12.01 -1.91
N PHE A 58 18.60 -10.86 -1.35
CA PHE A 58 19.34 -10.72 -0.11
C PHE A 58 18.51 -9.95 0.91
N TYR A 59 18.63 -10.33 2.17
CA TYR A 59 18.15 -9.52 3.29
C TYR A 59 19.26 -9.35 4.32
N GLN A 60 19.22 -8.22 5.02
CA GLN A 60 20.17 -7.91 6.08
C GLN A 60 19.42 -7.34 7.29
N LYS A 61 19.69 -7.89 8.47
CA LYS A 61 19.23 -7.29 9.73
C LYS A 61 19.97 -5.97 9.98
N VAL A 62 19.23 -4.92 10.28
CA VAL A 62 19.77 -3.58 10.53
C VAL A 62 19.23 -3.02 11.85
N SER A 63 19.85 -1.93 12.33
CA SER A 63 19.31 -1.14 13.42
C SER A 63 18.22 -0.21 12.90
N GLY A 64 17.18 0.01 13.69
CA GLY A 64 16.14 0.99 13.39
C GLY A 64 15.93 2.00 14.53
N PRO A 65 15.07 3.00 14.32
CA PRO A 65 14.91 4.12 15.25
C PRO A 65 14.18 3.75 16.54
N ILE A 66 13.34 2.72 16.52
CA ILE A 66 12.54 2.30 17.68
C ILE A 66 13.16 1.05 18.30
N LYS A 67 13.44 1.11 19.61
CA LYS A 67 14.01 -0.02 20.35
C LYS A 67 13.05 -1.20 20.39
N ASN A 68 13.60 -2.41 20.46
CA ASN A 68 12.86 -3.67 20.57
C ASN A 68 11.99 -4.03 19.36
N ILE A 69 12.28 -3.46 18.18
CA ILE A 69 11.70 -3.85 16.90
C ILE A 69 12.83 -4.41 16.03
N GLN A 70 12.53 -5.49 15.30
CA GLN A 70 13.47 -6.07 14.34
C GLN A 70 13.31 -5.41 12.98
N TYR A 71 14.42 -5.01 12.38
CA TYR A 71 14.45 -4.35 11.07
C TYR A 71 15.30 -5.17 10.10
N PHE A 72 14.76 -5.39 8.91
CA PHE A 72 15.44 -6.08 7.82
C PHE A 72 15.28 -5.27 6.53
N LYS A 73 16.40 -4.94 5.89
CA LYS A 73 16.37 -4.36 4.54
C LYS A 73 16.56 -5.46 3.51
N THR A 74 15.97 -5.29 2.33
CA THR A 74 16.13 -6.22 1.20
C THR A 74 16.51 -5.47 -0.08
N ASN A 75 17.13 -6.17 -1.03
CA ASN A 75 17.32 -5.65 -2.39
C ASN A 75 16.12 -5.95 -3.32
N GLY A 76 15.02 -6.45 -2.77
CA GLY A 76 13.83 -6.83 -3.52
C GLY A 76 12.77 -5.74 -3.57
N THR A 77 11.67 -6.08 -4.21
CA THR A 77 10.43 -5.28 -4.27
C THR A 77 9.66 -5.37 -2.95
N PRO A 78 8.60 -4.55 -2.76
CA PRO A 78 7.69 -4.68 -1.62
C PRO A 78 7.05 -6.08 -1.52
N ALA A 79 6.71 -6.70 -2.65
CA ALA A 79 6.18 -8.06 -2.68
C ALA A 79 7.24 -9.09 -2.25
N ASP A 80 8.49 -8.93 -2.71
CA ASP A 80 9.61 -9.77 -2.26
C ASP A 80 9.85 -9.63 -0.74
N CYS A 81 9.68 -8.42 -0.18
CA CYS A 81 9.78 -8.19 1.26
C CYS A 81 8.77 -9.04 2.04
N VAL A 82 7.51 -9.09 1.60
CA VAL A 82 6.48 -9.93 2.22
C VAL A 82 6.81 -11.42 2.08
N LYS A 83 7.23 -11.86 0.90
CA LYS A 83 7.62 -13.27 0.66
C LYS A 83 8.80 -13.67 1.54
N LEU A 84 9.86 -12.87 1.62
CA LEU A 84 11.03 -13.13 2.48
C LEU A 84 10.64 -13.13 3.95
N ALA A 85 9.80 -12.16 4.37
CA ALA A 85 9.30 -12.08 5.73
C ALA A 85 8.62 -13.39 6.15
N PHE A 86 7.68 -13.86 5.33
CA PHE A 86 6.83 -15.01 5.67
C PHE A 86 7.58 -16.33 5.61
N ASN A 87 8.51 -16.48 4.67
CA ASN A 87 9.12 -17.77 4.37
C ASN A 87 10.49 -17.97 5.02
N GLN A 88 11.20 -16.89 5.39
CA GLN A 88 12.61 -16.99 5.81
C GLN A 88 12.94 -16.20 7.08
N ILE A 89 12.32 -15.02 7.29
CA ILE A 89 12.71 -14.12 8.38
C ILE A 89 11.89 -14.37 9.65
N MET A 90 10.58 -14.56 9.52
CA MET A 90 9.67 -14.67 10.66
C MET A 90 9.45 -16.13 11.04
N GLU A 91 9.51 -16.45 12.34
CA GLU A 91 9.29 -17.82 12.85
C GLU A 91 7.83 -18.26 12.81
N ARG A 92 6.91 -17.29 12.80
CA ARG A 92 5.47 -17.51 12.66
C ARG A 92 4.88 -16.53 11.67
N LYS A 93 3.79 -16.94 11.03
CA LYS A 93 3.00 -16.09 10.14
C LYS A 93 2.47 -14.87 10.92
N PRO A 94 2.54 -13.66 10.37
CA PRO A 94 1.94 -12.49 11.02
C PRO A 94 0.41 -12.59 11.03
N ASP A 95 -0.16 -11.88 12.01
CA ASP A 95 -1.60 -11.71 12.19
C ASP A 95 -2.14 -10.53 11.36
N LEU A 96 -1.26 -9.61 10.94
CA LEU A 96 -1.58 -8.41 10.17
C LEU A 96 -0.35 -7.94 9.38
N VAL A 97 -0.54 -7.47 8.14
CA VAL A 97 0.49 -6.78 7.36
C VAL A 97 0.08 -5.35 7.09
N LEU A 98 0.99 -4.40 7.37
CA LEU A 98 0.79 -2.98 7.10
C LEU A 98 1.84 -2.52 6.08
N SER A 99 1.39 -1.86 5.02
CA SER A 99 2.25 -1.32 3.98
C SER A 99 2.12 0.20 3.92
N GLY A 100 3.24 0.93 3.88
CA GLY A 100 3.30 2.39 3.81
C GLY A 100 3.91 3.02 5.08
N ILE A 101 3.51 4.22 5.50
CA ILE A 101 2.60 5.15 4.80
C ILE A 101 3.32 5.71 3.58
N ASN A 102 2.78 5.48 2.38
CA ASN A 102 3.36 5.96 1.13
C ASN A 102 3.34 7.49 1.05
N HIS A 103 4.37 8.08 0.44
CA HIS A 103 4.37 9.46 -0.02
C HIS A 103 3.66 9.57 -1.38
N GLY A 104 2.46 10.15 -1.40
CA GLY A 104 1.59 10.26 -2.57
C GLY A 104 0.41 9.29 -2.54
N THR A 105 -0.54 9.52 -3.43
CA THR A 105 -1.80 8.76 -3.50
C THR A 105 -1.66 7.46 -4.29
N ASN A 106 -2.41 6.43 -3.88
CA ASN A 106 -2.61 5.17 -4.60
C ASN A 106 -4.10 4.92 -4.90
N SER A 107 -4.85 6.00 -5.17
CA SER A 107 -6.27 5.99 -5.52
C SER A 107 -6.52 5.59 -6.97
N SER A 108 -7.75 5.15 -7.24
CA SER A 108 -8.22 4.70 -8.55
C SER A 108 -7.28 3.65 -9.17
N ILE A 109 -7.06 3.71 -10.48
CA ILE A 109 -6.26 2.77 -11.25
C ILE A 109 -4.78 2.73 -10.81
N SER A 110 -4.32 3.76 -10.10
CA SER A 110 -2.96 3.84 -9.56
C SER A 110 -2.63 2.69 -8.60
N VAL A 111 -3.67 2.08 -7.99
CA VAL A 111 -3.55 0.85 -7.18
C VAL A 111 -2.79 -0.27 -7.90
N ILE A 112 -2.91 -0.39 -9.23
CA ILE A 112 -2.27 -1.44 -10.02
C ILE A 112 -0.75 -1.24 -10.09
N TYR A 113 -0.29 0.01 -10.08
CA TYR A 113 1.13 0.35 -10.18
C TYR A 113 1.81 0.52 -8.82
N SER A 114 1.02 0.51 -7.75
CA SER A 114 1.46 0.79 -6.39
C SER A 114 2.28 -0.35 -5.78
N GLY A 115 3.51 -0.04 -5.36
CA GLY A 115 4.33 -0.96 -4.57
C GLY A 115 3.78 -1.15 -3.15
N THR A 116 3.25 -0.07 -2.55
CA THR A 116 2.54 -0.14 -1.27
C THR A 116 1.39 -1.15 -1.32
N MET A 117 0.52 -1.08 -2.34
CA MET A 117 -0.61 -2.01 -2.46
C MET A 117 -0.17 -3.40 -2.93
N ALA A 118 0.89 -3.52 -3.71
CA ALA A 118 1.49 -4.82 -4.04
C ALA A 118 1.86 -5.62 -2.79
N ALA A 119 2.51 -5.01 -1.80
CA ALA A 119 2.79 -5.70 -0.53
C ALA A 119 1.51 -6.13 0.22
N ALA A 120 0.48 -5.28 0.24
CA ALA A 120 -0.79 -5.63 0.88
C ALA A 120 -1.52 -6.77 0.14
N ILE A 121 -1.52 -6.75 -1.18
CA ILE A 121 -2.08 -7.80 -2.04
C ILE A 121 -1.30 -9.11 -1.85
N GLU A 122 0.03 -9.07 -1.79
CA GLU A 122 0.87 -10.25 -1.54
C GLU A 122 0.53 -10.90 -0.19
N ALA A 123 0.41 -10.11 0.88
CA ALA A 123 -0.03 -10.61 2.18
C ALA A 123 -1.44 -11.22 2.14
N CYS A 124 -2.34 -10.61 1.37
CA CYS A 124 -3.69 -11.10 1.15
C CYS A 124 -3.71 -12.44 0.40
N ILE A 125 -2.82 -12.65 -0.58
CA ILE A 125 -2.63 -13.95 -1.27
C ILE A 125 -2.26 -15.04 -0.27
N PHE A 126 -1.38 -14.72 0.68
CA PHE A 126 -1.04 -15.62 1.77
C PHE A 126 -2.17 -15.79 2.80
N GLY A 127 -3.30 -15.08 2.68
CA GLY A 127 -4.42 -15.13 3.61
C GLY A 127 -4.10 -14.51 4.96
N VAL A 128 -3.42 -13.36 4.95
CA VAL A 128 -3.23 -12.48 6.13
C VAL A 128 -3.99 -11.19 5.88
N ASP A 129 -4.64 -10.66 6.93
CA ASP A 129 -5.26 -9.34 6.87
C ASP A 129 -4.20 -8.30 6.49
N ALA A 130 -4.51 -7.41 5.55
CA ALA A 130 -3.52 -6.48 5.01
C ALA A 130 -4.11 -5.11 4.70
N ILE A 131 -3.30 -4.07 4.95
CA ILE A 131 -3.70 -2.67 4.77
C ILE A 131 -2.54 -1.90 4.12
N GLY A 132 -2.81 -1.24 2.99
CA GLY A 132 -1.93 -0.24 2.40
C GLY A 132 -2.38 1.16 2.81
N PHE A 133 -1.45 1.97 3.31
CA PHE A 133 -1.69 3.36 3.71
C PHE A 133 -0.91 4.31 2.81
N SER A 134 -1.54 5.42 2.44
CA SER A 134 -0.97 6.44 1.57
C SER A 134 -1.39 7.83 2.06
N LEU A 135 -0.44 8.77 2.09
CA LEU A 135 -0.69 10.17 2.42
C LEU A 135 -0.65 10.98 1.12
N LEU A 136 -1.59 11.90 0.92
CA LEU A 136 -1.68 12.78 -0.25
C LEU A 136 -0.58 13.87 -0.28
N ASP A 137 0.63 13.54 0.15
CA ASP A 137 1.80 14.40 0.19
C ASP A 137 3.00 13.67 -0.42
N PHE A 138 3.60 14.29 -1.44
CA PHE A 138 4.80 13.77 -2.09
C PHE A 138 6.08 14.26 -1.42
N ASP A 139 6.01 15.18 -0.45
CA ASP A 139 7.18 15.66 0.27
C ASP A 139 7.74 14.57 1.19
N LYS A 140 9.05 14.30 1.09
CA LYS A 140 9.78 13.38 1.98
C LYS A 140 9.66 13.75 3.47
N ASP A 141 9.44 15.04 3.75
CA ASP A 141 9.32 15.60 5.09
C ASP A 141 7.86 15.86 5.51
N ALA A 142 6.89 15.32 4.76
CA ALA A 142 5.46 15.44 5.03
C ALA A 142 5.05 15.23 6.51
N ASP A 143 3.95 15.88 6.91
CA ASP A 143 3.39 15.74 8.25
C ASP A 143 2.43 14.55 8.36
N PHE A 144 2.92 13.47 8.98
CA PHE A 144 2.15 12.25 9.21
C PHE A 144 1.28 12.30 10.48
N THR A 145 1.18 13.42 11.19
CA THR A 145 0.49 13.49 12.49
C THR A 145 -0.97 13.03 12.40
N ALA A 146 -1.75 13.56 11.45
CA ALA A 146 -3.13 13.13 11.23
C ALA A 146 -3.20 11.68 10.74
N ALA A 147 -2.29 11.29 9.85
CA ALA A 147 -2.25 9.95 9.28
C ALA A 147 -2.02 8.87 10.35
N LYS A 148 -1.12 9.10 11.32
CA LYS A 148 -0.89 8.17 12.44
C LYS A 148 -2.16 7.88 13.23
N GLU A 149 -2.98 8.90 13.51
CA GLU A 149 -4.23 8.72 14.24
C GLU A 149 -5.28 7.96 13.43
N ILE A 150 -5.33 8.18 12.12
CA ILE A 150 -6.18 7.41 11.20
C ILE A 150 -5.73 5.95 11.11
N CYS A 151 -4.42 5.70 10.94
CA CYS A 151 -3.84 4.35 10.92
C CYS A 151 -4.19 3.59 12.20
N LYS A 152 -4.02 4.18 13.39
CA LYS A 152 -4.40 3.56 14.67
C LYS A 152 -5.85 3.08 14.68
N ARG A 153 -6.78 3.93 14.24
CA ARG A 153 -8.23 3.59 14.20
C ARG A 153 -8.48 2.40 13.28
N ILE A 154 -7.91 2.42 12.08
CA ILE A 154 -8.13 1.37 11.08
C ILE A 154 -7.45 0.05 11.48
N ILE A 155 -6.24 0.11 12.04
CA ILE A 155 -5.51 -1.05 12.59
C ILE A 155 -6.32 -1.71 13.71
N ALA A 156 -6.82 -0.91 14.67
CA ALA A 156 -7.64 -1.42 15.78
C ALA A 156 -8.87 -2.19 15.28
N ASN A 157 -9.64 -1.58 14.37
CA ASN A 157 -10.84 -2.20 13.81
C ASN A 157 -10.51 -3.47 13.01
N THR A 158 -9.41 -3.47 12.27
CA THR A 158 -9.00 -4.64 11.46
C THR A 158 -8.59 -5.81 12.36
N ILE A 159 -7.87 -5.55 13.46
CA ILE A 159 -7.50 -6.59 14.43
C ILE A 159 -8.73 -7.17 15.11
N GLU A 160 -9.70 -6.31 15.47
CA GLU A 160 -10.92 -6.71 16.16
C GLU A 160 -11.87 -7.52 15.27
N HIS A 161 -12.13 -7.05 14.05
CA HIS A 161 -13.18 -7.59 13.19
C HIS A 161 -12.68 -8.57 12.14
N LYS A 162 -11.39 -8.56 11.81
CA LYS A 162 -10.78 -9.30 10.69
C LYS A 162 -11.33 -8.88 9.34
N LEU A 163 -10.61 -9.19 8.26
CA LEU A 163 -11.08 -8.94 6.90
C LEU A 163 -11.70 -10.20 6.29
N GLU A 164 -12.53 -9.99 5.28
CA GLU A 164 -12.98 -11.09 4.44
C GLU A 164 -11.78 -11.71 3.71
N LYS A 165 -11.79 -13.04 3.56
CA LYS A 165 -10.69 -13.75 2.92
C LYS A 165 -10.53 -13.28 1.47
N GLY A 166 -9.31 -12.91 1.10
CA GLY A 166 -9.00 -12.43 -0.25
C GLY A 166 -9.26 -10.94 -0.45
N VAL A 167 -9.59 -10.21 0.63
CA VAL A 167 -9.75 -8.76 0.65
C VAL A 167 -8.65 -8.10 1.49
N CYS A 168 -8.01 -7.08 0.94
CA CYS A 168 -7.16 -6.13 1.66
C CYS A 168 -7.72 -4.72 1.56
N LEU A 169 -7.20 -3.79 2.36
CA LEU A 169 -7.67 -2.41 2.38
C LEU A 169 -6.65 -1.46 1.75
N ASN A 170 -7.11 -0.60 0.83
CA ASN A 170 -6.35 0.55 0.32
C ASN A 170 -6.86 1.83 1.00
N VAL A 171 -6.00 2.52 1.73
CA VAL A 171 -6.37 3.69 2.53
C VAL A 171 -5.56 4.91 2.06
N ASN A 172 -6.26 5.95 1.62
CA ASN A 172 -5.66 7.22 1.20
C ASN A 172 -6.12 8.34 2.15
N ILE A 173 -5.15 9.10 2.67
CA ILE A 173 -5.33 10.06 3.76
C ILE A 173 -5.04 11.48 3.23
N PRO A 174 -5.98 12.44 3.34
CA PRO A 174 -5.73 13.82 2.92
C PRO A 174 -4.74 14.55 3.84
N THR A 175 -4.03 15.55 3.32
CA THR A 175 -2.99 16.33 4.02
C THR A 175 -3.52 17.43 4.93
N ILE A 176 -4.76 17.28 5.40
CA ILE A 176 -5.43 18.25 6.25
C ILE A 176 -5.29 17.87 7.73
N LYS A 177 -5.47 18.84 8.61
CA LYS A 177 -5.45 18.60 10.06
C LYS A 177 -6.54 17.61 10.47
N LEU A 178 -6.25 16.82 11.50
CA LEU A 178 -7.14 15.76 11.98
C LEU A 178 -8.56 16.25 12.33
N ASP A 179 -8.69 17.46 12.88
CA ASP A 179 -9.97 18.09 13.22
C ASP A 179 -10.78 18.55 12.01
N LYS A 180 -10.17 18.57 10.82
CA LYS A 180 -10.79 18.91 9.53
C LYS A 180 -11.15 17.68 8.69
N ILE A 181 -10.65 16.50 9.06
CA ILE A 181 -11.06 15.24 8.43
C ILE A 181 -12.50 14.94 8.86
N LYS A 182 -13.42 14.89 7.88
CA LYS A 182 -14.85 14.68 8.14
C LYS A 182 -15.20 13.25 8.57
N GLY A 183 -14.30 12.30 8.30
CA GLY A 183 -14.46 10.89 8.66
C GLY A 183 -13.68 9.97 7.72
N ILE A 184 -13.85 8.66 7.92
CA ILE A 184 -13.39 7.62 7.00
C ILE A 184 -14.61 7.20 6.18
N ARG A 185 -14.50 7.24 4.85
CA ARG A 185 -15.54 6.83 3.91
C ARG A 185 -15.11 5.53 3.24
N VAL A 186 -15.96 4.51 3.34
CA VAL A 186 -15.80 3.31 2.53
C VAL A 186 -16.18 3.68 1.11
N SER A 187 -15.25 3.50 0.17
CA SER A 187 -15.37 3.90 -1.22
C SER A 187 -15.10 2.73 -2.15
N ARG A 188 -15.51 2.84 -3.41
CA ARG A 188 -14.96 2.05 -4.51
C ARG A 188 -13.89 2.84 -5.25
N GLN A 189 -13.11 2.16 -6.09
CA GLN A 189 -12.17 2.82 -6.99
C GLN A 189 -12.93 3.71 -7.98
N ALA A 190 -12.49 4.95 -8.16
CA ALA A 190 -12.95 5.80 -9.26
C ALA A 190 -12.54 5.16 -10.59
N SER A 191 -13.40 5.26 -11.60
CA SER A 191 -13.05 5.03 -12.99
C SER A 191 -12.29 6.24 -13.51
N GLY A 192 -11.03 6.02 -13.86
CA GLY A 192 -10.18 7.05 -14.42
C GLY A 192 -8.88 6.46 -14.96
N LEU A 193 -8.13 7.29 -15.66
CA LEU A 193 -6.81 6.95 -16.18
C LEU A 193 -5.89 8.16 -16.18
N TRP A 194 -4.59 7.90 -16.20
CA TRP A 194 -3.61 8.93 -16.51
C TRP A 194 -3.60 9.16 -18.01
N GLN A 195 -3.92 10.40 -18.42
CA GLN A 195 -3.71 10.82 -19.80
C GLN A 195 -2.22 11.14 -19.97
N GLU A 196 -1.48 10.13 -20.41
CA GLU A 196 -0.02 10.17 -20.46
C GLU A 196 0.50 11.17 -21.50
N VAL A 197 1.54 11.90 -21.10
CA VAL A 197 2.32 12.80 -21.94
C VAL A 197 3.78 12.37 -21.84
N PHE A 198 4.45 12.23 -22.98
CA PHE A 198 5.88 11.94 -23.03
C PHE A 198 6.66 13.21 -23.34
N ASP A 199 7.32 13.79 -22.32
CA ASP A 199 8.23 14.93 -22.50
C ASP A 199 9.53 14.45 -23.14
N LYS A 200 9.65 14.69 -24.44
CA LYS A 200 10.80 14.30 -25.26
C LYS A 200 11.96 15.26 -25.08
N ARG A 201 13.14 14.70 -24.79
CA ARG A 201 14.41 15.43 -24.68
C ARG A 201 15.52 14.69 -25.43
N ILE A 202 16.66 15.36 -25.59
CA ILE A 202 17.85 14.82 -26.26
C ILE A 202 19.01 14.87 -25.27
N ASP A 203 19.72 13.74 -25.13
CA ASP A 203 20.90 13.65 -24.28
C ASP A 203 22.14 14.29 -24.96
N PRO A 204 23.25 14.48 -24.23
CA PRO A 204 24.46 15.06 -24.82
C PRO A 204 25.08 14.27 -25.99
N ASN A 205 24.68 13.01 -26.20
CA ASN A 205 25.13 12.15 -27.29
C ASN A 205 24.15 12.13 -28.47
N GLY A 206 23.11 12.98 -28.46
CA GLY A 206 22.10 13.05 -29.52
C GLY A 206 21.02 11.97 -29.44
N ARG A 207 20.93 11.21 -28.34
CA ARG A 207 19.90 10.17 -28.16
C ARG A 207 18.64 10.78 -27.57
N GLU A 208 17.50 10.39 -28.13
CA GLU A 208 16.20 10.76 -27.58
C GLU A 208 15.93 10.01 -26.28
N TYR A 209 15.37 10.71 -25.29
CA TYR A 209 14.81 10.11 -24.09
C TYR A 209 13.51 10.82 -23.71
N PHE A 210 12.67 10.15 -22.94
CA PHE A 210 11.33 10.63 -22.62
C PHE A 210 11.10 10.55 -21.12
N TRP A 211 10.48 11.59 -20.56
CA TRP A 211 9.88 11.52 -19.23
C TRP A 211 8.39 11.25 -19.37
N LEU A 212 7.91 10.22 -18.70
CA LEU A 212 6.47 9.94 -18.59
C LEU A 212 5.87 10.91 -17.58
N THR A 213 4.90 11.70 -18.03
CA THR A 213 4.08 12.60 -17.21
C THR A 213 2.61 12.42 -17.61
N GLY A 214 1.70 13.20 -17.04
CA GLY A 214 0.30 13.20 -17.46
C GLY A 214 -0.59 13.85 -16.43
N ASP A 215 -1.87 13.96 -16.78
CA ASP A 215 -2.92 14.40 -15.88
C ASP A 215 -3.88 13.24 -15.61
N PHE A 216 -4.33 13.13 -14.35
CA PHE A 216 -5.30 12.10 -14.00
C PHE A 216 -6.72 12.55 -14.41
N VAL A 217 -7.40 11.75 -15.22
CA VAL A 217 -8.74 12.03 -15.74
C VAL A 217 -9.75 11.08 -15.12
N ILE A 218 -10.76 11.63 -14.45
CA ILE A 218 -11.88 10.89 -13.88
C ILE A 218 -12.98 10.79 -14.95
N HIS A 219 -13.43 9.56 -15.26
CA HIS A 219 -14.47 9.30 -16.25
C HIS A 219 -15.90 9.44 -15.68
N GLU A 220 -16.02 9.52 -14.36
CA GLU A 220 -17.29 9.60 -13.64
C GLU A 220 -17.29 10.75 -12.61
N PRO A 221 -17.10 12.01 -13.03
CA PRO A 221 -16.90 13.14 -12.12
C PRO A 221 -18.07 13.40 -11.14
N GLU A 222 -19.28 12.95 -11.48
CA GLU A 222 -20.48 13.10 -10.65
C GLU A 222 -20.64 12.01 -9.58
N ALA A 223 -19.77 10.99 -9.56
CA ALA A 223 -19.89 9.87 -8.63
C ALA A 223 -19.40 10.23 -7.22
N GLU A 224 -20.26 10.07 -6.21
CA GLU A 224 -19.95 10.41 -4.81
C GLU A 224 -19.47 9.22 -3.96
N ASP A 225 -19.47 8.01 -4.51
CA ASP A 225 -19.09 6.77 -3.82
C ASP A 225 -17.63 6.34 -4.11
N THR A 226 -16.85 7.21 -4.75
CA THR A 226 -15.48 6.93 -5.17
C THR A 226 -14.43 7.37 -4.13
N ASP A 227 -13.22 6.84 -4.27
CA ASP A 227 -12.06 7.25 -3.49
C ASP A 227 -11.63 8.69 -3.80
N GLU A 228 -11.54 9.06 -5.07
CA GLU A 228 -11.26 10.43 -5.52
C GLU A 228 -12.26 11.44 -4.94
N TRP A 229 -13.57 11.13 -4.99
CA TRP A 229 -14.58 12.02 -4.41
C TRP A 229 -14.40 12.17 -2.90
N ALA A 230 -14.13 11.06 -2.18
CA ALA A 230 -13.92 11.10 -0.73
C ALA A 230 -12.74 12.01 -0.36
N LEU A 231 -11.61 11.84 -1.05
CA LEU A 231 -10.39 12.64 -0.85
C LEU A 231 -10.64 14.13 -1.13
N ASN A 232 -11.26 14.45 -2.26
CA ASN A 232 -11.62 15.82 -2.64
C ASN A 232 -12.63 16.47 -1.68
N ASN A 233 -13.34 15.68 -0.87
CA ASN A 233 -14.34 16.15 0.08
C ASN A 233 -13.87 16.09 1.55
N ASN A 234 -12.55 16.02 1.80
CA ASN A 234 -11.94 15.97 3.13
C ASN A 234 -12.30 14.72 3.95
N PHE A 235 -12.57 13.60 3.28
CA PHE A 235 -12.66 12.29 3.92
C PHE A 235 -11.37 11.50 3.68
N VAL A 236 -11.07 10.59 4.61
CA VAL A 236 -10.14 9.48 4.33
C VAL A 236 -10.88 8.50 3.43
N SER A 237 -10.25 8.09 2.33
CA SER A 237 -10.77 7.02 1.48
C SER A 237 -10.31 5.67 2.00
N LEU A 238 -11.24 4.72 2.14
CA LEU A 238 -10.97 3.32 2.46
C LEU A 238 -11.65 2.45 1.41
N VAL A 239 -10.85 1.79 0.57
CA VAL A 239 -11.34 0.93 -0.51
C VAL A 239 -10.99 -0.52 -0.19
N PRO A 240 -11.97 -1.44 -0.09
CA PRO A 240 -11.69 -2.86 -0.08
C PRO A 240 -11.23 -3.29 -1.48
N VAL A 241 -10.07 -3.94 -1.55
CA VAL A 241 -9.43 -4.42 -2.78
C VAL A 241 -9.35 -5.94 -2.72
N GLN A 242 -9.67 -6.61 -3.82
CA GLN A 242 -9.64 -8.06 -3.93
C GLN A 242 -8.50 -8.52 -4.86
N VAL A 243 -8.00 -9.73 -4.60
CA VAL A 243 -6.98 -10.37 -5.44
C VAL A 243 -7.57 -10.98 -6.71
N ASP A 244 -8.79 -11.51 -6.64
CA ASP A 244 -9.45 -12.12 -7.78
C ASP A 244 -9.86 -11.06 -8.81
N MET A 245 -9.10 -10.94 -9.89
CA MET A 245 -9.36 -10.00 -10.97
C MET A 245 -10.40 -10.51 -11.99
N THR A 246 -11.04 -11.65 -11.73
CA THR A 246 -12.07 -12.19 -12.62
C THR A 246 -13.22 -11.21 -12.75
N ALA A 247 -13.54 -10.81 -13.98
CA ALA A 247 -14.74 -10.04 -14.29
C ALA A 247 -16.00 -10.92 -14.17
N HIS A 248 -16.39 -11.27 -12.95
CA HIS A 248 -17.49 -12.22 -12.66
C HIS A 248 -18.79 -11.88 -13.40
N LYS A 249 -19.12 -10.59 -13.52
CA LYS A 249 -20.29 -10.11 -14.28
C LYS A 249 -20.23 -10.46 -15.78
N ALA A 250 -19.02 -10.49 -16.36
CA ALA A 250 -18.81 -10.78 -17.77
C ALA A 250 -18.89 -12.28 -18.10
N ILE A 251 -18.67 -13.17 -17.13
CA ILE A 251 -18.73 -14.64 -17.35
C ILE A 251 -20.08 -15.06 -17.94
N SER A 252 -21.18 -14.55 -17.37
CA SER A 252 -22.53 -14.89 -17.83
C SER A 252 -22.81 -14.44 -19.26
N TYR A 253 -22.14 -13.37 -19.71
CA TYR A 253 -22.21 -12.91 -21.10
C TYR A 253 -21.36 -13.78 -22.02
N LEU A 254 -20.12 -14.09 -21.65
CA LEU A 254 -19.19 -14.91 -22.44
C LEU A 254 -19.66 -16.36 -22.59
N LYS A 255 -20.35 -16.92 -21.59
CA LYS A 255 -20.96 -18.27 -21.67
C LYS A 255 -22.05 -18.41 -22.75
N LYS A 256 -22.54 -17.30 -23.31
CA LYS A 256 -23.52 -17.31 -24.41
C LYS A 256 -22.86 -17.44 -25.78
N TRP A 257 -21.53 -17.34 -25.85
CA TRP A 257 -20.80 -17.50 -27.10
C TRP A 257 -20.68 -19.00 -27.41
N GLU A 258 -20.82 -19.40 -28.67
CA GLU A 258 -20.46 -20.74 -29.14
C GLU A 258 -18.93 -20.83 -29.28
N LEU A 259 -18.23 -21.01 -28.15
CA LEU A 259 -16.77 -21.15 -28.05
C LEU A 259 -16.30 -22.61 -28.11
#